data_AF-A0A3S0GYN9-F1
#
_entry.id   AF-A0A3S0GYN9-F1
#
_cell.length_a   1.000
_cell.length_b   1.000
_cell.length_c   1.000
_cell.angle_alpha   90.00
_cell.angle_beta   90.00
_cell.angle_gamma   90.00
#
_symmetry.space_group_name_H-M   'P 1'
#
loop_
_entity.id
_entity.type
_entity.pdbx_description
1 polymer ?
#
loop_
_entity_poly.entity_id
_entity_poly.type
_entity_poly.pdbx_seq_one_letter_code
_entity_poly.pdbx_strand_id
1 'polypeptide(L)'
;MFIIRSTTVALVCLLGASCSTVTPNYDARFGDAVRDAKKKMTINPNAGKNGDPVTGMDGRASREAMHQYQESYKTPPPAVNVINIGGQIGGQGAGSSK
;
A
#
# COMPACT_ATOMS: atom_id res chain seq x y z
N MET A 1 -30.89 21.19 -53.67
CA MET A 1 -29.83 21.74 -52.79
C MET A 1 -30.19 21.73 -51.30
N PHE A 2 -31.45 21.94 -50.90
CA PHE A 2 -31.88 21.89 -49.48
C PHE A 2 -31.78 20.50 -48.82
N ILE A 3 -32.05 19.42 -49.56
CA ILE A 3 -32.06 18.05 -49.02
C ILE A 3 -30.63 17.59 -48.62
N ILE A 4 -29.62 17.91 -49.43
CA ILE A 4 -28.21 17.53 -49.19
C ILE A 4 -27.62 18.26 -47.96
N ARG A 5 -28.06 19.50 -47.69
CA ARG A 5 -27.67 20.28 -46.51
C ARG A 5 -28.32 19.74 -45.23
N SER A 6 -29.55 19.22 -45.33
CA SER A 6 -30.25 18.61 -44.20
C SER A 6 -29.62 17.26 -43.80
N THR A 7 -29.21 16.45 -44.77
CA THR A 7 -28.53 15.16 -44.49
C THR A 7 -27.14 15.33 -43.89
N THR A 8 -26.38 16.36 -44.28
CA THR A 8 -25.06 16.63 -43.69
C THR A 8 -25.15 17.12 -42.24
N VAL A 9 -26.15 17.95 -41.91
CA VAL A 9 -26.38 18.39 -40.53
C VAL A 9 -26.80 17.21 -39.64
N ALA A 10 -27.68 16.33 -40.13
CA ALA A 10 -28.10 15.13 -39.39
C ALA A 10 -26.92 14.18 -39.09
N LEU A 11 -26.02 14.01 -40.06
CA LEU A 11 -24.87 13.12 -39.94
C LEU A 11 -23.81 13.69 -38.97
N VAL A 12 -23.62 15.02 -38.93
CA VAL A 12 -22.78 15.70 -37.93
C VAL A 12 -23.38 15.59 -36.52
N CYS A 13 -24.69 15.72 -36.36
CA CYS A 13 -25.35 15.53 -35.06
C CYS A 13 -25.23 14.09 -34.53
N LEU A 14 -25.33 13.09 -35.41
CA LEU A 14 -25.14 11.67 -35.06
C LEU A 14 -23.70 11.35 -34.63
N LEU A 15 -22.70 11.93 -35.29
CA LEU A 15 -21.29 11.75 -34.92
C LEU A 15 -20.91 12.51 -33.64
N GLY A 16 -21.49 13.68 -33.40
CA GLY A 16 -21.23 14.53 -32.23
C GLY A 16 -21.80 13.99 -30.90
N ALA A 17 -22.80 13.11 -30.94
CA ALA A 17 -23.39 12.50 -29.74
C ALA A 17 -22.47 11.48 -29.05
N SER A 18 -21.36 11.09 -29.68
CA SER A 18 -20.38 10.14 -29.14
C SER A 18 -19.32 10.77 -28.21
N CYS A 19 -19.23 12.11 -28.16
CA CYS A 19 -18.23 12.83 -27.36
C CYS A 19 -18.72 13.18 -25.93
N SER A 20 -19.90 12.70 -25.55
CA SER A 20 -20.49 12.93 -24.23
C SER A 20 -20.64 11.61 -23.51
N THR A 21 -19.51 10.96 -23.21
CA THR A 21 -19.48 9.92 -22.18
C THR A 21 -19.68 10.60 -20.82
N VAL A 22 -20.90 11.08 -20.54
CA VAL A 22 -21.36 11.18 -19.15
C VAL A 22 -21.08 9.81 -18.58
N THR A 23 -20.23 9.71 -17.57
CA THR A 23 -19.93 8.46 -16.89
C THR A 23 -21.18 8.11 -16.09
N PRO A 24 -22.18 7.39 -16.65
CA PRO A 24 -23.57 7.52 -16.23
C PRO A 24 -23.84 6.90 -14.87
N ASN A 25 -22.83 6.23 -14.29
CA ASN A 25 -22.95 5.41 -13.11
C ASN A 25 -21.79 5.60 -12.12
N TYR A 26 -20.69 6.26 -12.50
CA TYR A 26 -19.55 6.43 -11.59
C TYR A 26 -19.83 7.50 -10.55
N ASP A 27 -20.35 8.66 -10.95
CA ASP A 27 -20.66 9.74 -10.03
C ASP A 27 -21.81 9.36 -9.10
N ALA A 28 -22.87 8.75 -9.65
CA ALA A 28 -24.03 8.27 -8.89
C ALA A 28 -23.70 7.20 -7.83
N ARG A 29 -22.64 6.40 -8.05
CA ARG A 29 -22.22 5.32 -7.13
C ARG A 29 -20.92 5.60 -6.39
N PHE A 30 -20.33 6.79 -6.55
CA PHE A 30 -19.09 7.18 -5.88
C PHE A 30 -19.21 7.02 -4.36
N GLY A 31 -20.32 7.45 -3.77
CA GLY A 31 -20.60 7.31 -2.34
C GLY A 31 -20.62 5.86 -1.86
N ASP A 32 -21.10 4.93 -2.69
CA ASP A 32 -21.10 3.49 -2.38
C ASP A 32 -19.70 2.89 -2.50
N ALA A 33 -18.95 3.27 -3.53
CA ALA A 33 -17.57 2.84 -3.72
C ALA A 33 -16.68 3.28 -2.54
N VAL A 34 -16.83 4.52 -2.08
CA VAL A 34 -16.11 5.04 -0.89
C VAL A 34 -16.53 4.31 0.38
N ARG A 35 -17.83 4.05 0.56
CA ARG A 35 -18.33 3.28 1.71
C ARG A 35 -17.82 1.85 1.72
N ASP A 36 -17.75 1.21 0.55
CA ASP A 36 -17.23 -0.15 0.40
C ASP A 36 -15.72 -0.19 0.67
N ALA A 37 -14.96 0.73 0.10
CA ALA A 37 -13.52 0.88 0.38
C ALA A 37 -13.26 1.13 1.87
N LYS A 38 -14.05 2.02 2.51
CA LYS A 38 -13.96 2.27 3.94
C LYS A 38 -14.24 1.01 4.76
N LYS A 39 -15.26 0.22 4.41
CA LYS A 39 -15.55 -1.05 5.09
C LYS A 39 -14.38 -2.03 4.99
N LYS A 40 -13.75 -2.14 3.81
CA LYS A 40 -12.58 -2.98 3.58
C LYS A 40 -11.34 -2.54 4.38
N MET A 41 -11.16 -1.24 4.59
CA MET A 41 -10.06 -0.69 5.37
C MET A 41 -10.33 -0.65 6.89
N THR A 42 -11.59 -0.82 7.31
CA THR A 42 -11.96 -0.76 8.72
C THR A 42 -11.69 -2.11 9.38
N ILE A 43 -10.63 -2.18 10.19
CA ILE A 43 -10.20 -3.40 10.90
C ILE A 43 -11.26 -3.88 11.91
N ASN A 44 -11.89 -2.96 12.64
CA ASN A 44 -12.94 -3.31 13.59
C ASN A 44 -14.08 -2.24 13.59
N PRO A 45 -15.23 -2.53 12.97
CA PRO A 45 -16.36 -1.59 12.92
C PRO A 45 -17.06 -1.38 14.27
N ASN A 46 -16.85 -2.26 15.26
CA ASN A 46 -17.45 -2.15 16.59
C ASN A 46 -16.45 -1.66 17.66
N ALA A 47 -15.28 -1.14 17.27
CA ALA A 47 -14.23 -0.72 18.21
C ALA A 47 -14.72 0.27 19.28
N GLY A 48 -15.61 1.22 18.93
CA GLY A 48 -16.15 2.19 19.89
C GLY A 48 -17.16 1.62 20.89
N LYS A 49 -17.66 0.40 20.69
CA LYS A 49 -18.47 -0.33 21.67
C LYS A 49 -17.60 -1.16 22.62
N ASN A 50 -16.33 -1.35 22.27
CA ASN A 50 -15.39 -2.04 23.13
C ASN A 50 -14.89 -1.06 24.20
N GLY A 51 -15.18 -1.34 25.46
CA GLY A 51 -14.68 -0.59 26.61
C GLY A 51 -13.33 -1.09 27.12
N ASP A 52 -12.79 -2.16 26.54
CA ASP A 52 -11.48 -2.69 26.92
C ASP A 52 -10.41 -1.63 26.65
N PRO A 53 -9.52 -1.36 27.62
CA PRO A 53 -8.40 -0.47 27.38
C PRO A 53 -7.53 -1.07 26.28
N VAL A 54 -7.18 -0.26 25.27
CA VAL A 54 -6.27 -0.69 24.21
C VAL A 54 -4.95 -1.09 24.86
N THR A 55 -4.64 -2.38 24.89
CA THR A 55 -3.35 -2.91 25.33
C THR A 55 -2.31 -2.64 24.23
N GLY A 56 -1.98 -1.36 24.05
CA GLY A 56 -0.93 -0.91 23.14
C GLY A 56 0.46 -1.17 23.71
N MET A 57 1.47 -0.70 23.00
CA MET A 57 2.85 -0.72 23.48
C MET A 57 3.02 0.30 24.63
N ASP A 58 3.69 -0.10 25.71
CA ASP A 58 4.05 0.82 26.80
C ASP A 58 4.93 1.97 26.29
N GLY A 59 4.87 3.13 26.95
CA GLY A 59 5.64 4.30 26.55
C GLY A 59 7.15 4.07 26.54
N ARG A 60 7.68 3.28 27.49
CA ARG A 60 9.11 2.93 27.52
C ARG A 60 9.46 1.98 26.39
N ALA A 61 8.65 0.94 26.17
CA ALA A 61 8.84 0.01 25.06
C ALA A 61 8.81 0.74 23.70
N SER A 62 7.91 1.73 23.55
CA SER A 62 7.81 2.56 22.34
C SER A 62 9.07 3.40 22.10
N ARG A 63 9.62 4.01 23.16
CA ARG A 63 10.88 4.76 23.08
C ARG A 63 12.05 3.87 22.66
N GLU A 64 12.21 2.72 23.31
CA GLU A 64 13.30 1.79 23.00
C GLU A 64 13.17 1.23 21.57
N ALA A 65 11.96 0.92 21.11
CA ALA A 65 11.72 0.49 19.73
C ALA A 65 12.18 1.55 18.71
N MET A 66 11.88 2.83 18.95
CA MET A 66 12.34 3.93 18.08
C MET A 66 13.85 4.14 18.15
N HIS A 67 14.45 3.98 19.33
CA HIS A 67 15.90 4.05 19.50
C HIS A 67 16.60 2.94 18.70
N GLN A 68 16.17 1.69 18.85
CA GLN A 68 16.71 0.55 18.10
C GLN A 68 16.54 0.72 16.58
N TYR A 69 15.40 1.26 16.14
CA TYR A 69 15.19 1.59 14.73
C TYR A 69 16.23 2.58 14.22
N GLN A 70 16.53 3.63 14.98
CA GLN A 70 17.53 4.64 14.61
C GLN A 70 18.95 4.08 14.64
N GLU A 71 19.30 3.28 15.65
CA GLU A 71 20.61 2.62 15.75
C GLU A 71 20.87 1.62 14.61
N SER A 72 19.81 1.00 14.09
CA SER A 72 19.90 0.08 12.94
C SER A 72 20.41 0.76 11.66
N TYR A 73 20.28 2.09 11.54
CA TYR A 73 20.84 2.85 10.42
C TYR A 73 22.26 3.37 10.66
N LYS A 74 22.72 3.38 11.91
CA LYS A 74 24.07 3.84 12.28
C LYS A 74 25.11 2.74 12.15
N THR A 75 24.69 1.49 12.31
CA THR A 75 25.56 0.32 12.19
C THR A 75 25.51 -0.21 10.76
N PRO A 76 26.63 -0.21 10.01
CA PRO A 76 26.69 -0.97 8.76
C PRO A 76 26.26 -2.41 9.06
N PRO A 77 25.35 -3.00 8.27
CA PRO A 77 24.96 -4.39 8.46
C PRO A 77 26.23 -5.23 8.52
N PRO A 78 26.47 -6.02 9.59
CA PRO A 78 27.63 -6.88 9.65
C PRO A 78 27.65 -7.72 8.39
N ALA A 79 28.79 -7.77 7.70
CA ALA A 79 28.93 -8.56 6.50
C ALA A 79 28.52 -9.99 6.84
N VAL A 80 27.34 -10.39 6.34
CA VAL A 80 26.84 -11.75 6.52
C VAL A 80 27.79 -12.64 5.74
N ASN A 81 28.71 -13.30 6.45
CA ASN A 81 29.54 -14.33 5.87
C ASN A 81 28.62 -15.48 5.49
N VAL A 82 28.16 -15.48 4.25
CA VAL A 82 27.49 -16.61 3.63
C VAL A 82 28.46 -17.77 3.70
N ILE A 83 28.17 -18.73 4.58
CA ILE A 83 28.85 -20.02 4.61
C ILE A 83 28.49 -20.71 3.31
N ASN A 84 29.36 -20.58 2.30
CA ASN A 84 29.22 -21.33 1.07
C ASN A 84 29.31 -22.82 1.41
N ILE A 85 28.21 -23.54 1.18
CA ILE A 85 28.14 -25.00 1.24
C ILE A 85 29.16 -25.55 0.23
N GLY A 86 30.38 -25.84 0.69
CA GLY A 86 31.46 -26.37 -0.16
C GLY A 86 32.90 -26.01 0.22
N GLY A 87 33.16 -25.22 1.27
CA GLY A 87 34.52 -24.81 1.65
C GLY A 87 34.99 -25.38 3.00
N GLN A 88 35.60 -26.57 2.97
CA GLN A 88 36.56 -27.14 3.94
C GLN A 88 36.27 -26.92 5.43
N ILE A 89 35.65 -27.93 6.05
CA ILE A 89 35.84 -28.21 7.47
C ILE A 89 37.24 -28.81 7.61
N GLY A 90 38.19 -28.06 8.20
CA GLY A 90 39.50 -28.59 8.56
C GLY A 90 40.49 -27.51 8.99
N GLY A 91 40.90 -27.55 10.26
CA GLY A 91 42.08 -26.80 10.70
C GLY A 91 42.05 -26.28 12.13
N GLN A 92 42.23 -27.20 13.08
CA GLN A 92 42.50 -27.00 14.50
C GLN A 92 43.68 -26.05 14.79
N GLY A 93 43.63 -25.34 15.93
CA GLY A 93 44.78 -24.68 16.56
C GLY A 93 44.39 -23.50 17.46
N ALA A 94 43.96 -23.78 18.69
CA ALA A 94 44.79 -23.65 19.90
C ALA A 94 44.96 -22.19 20.37
N GLY A 95 44.44 -21.90 21.56
CA GLY A 95 44.48 -20.57 22.15
C GLY A 95 45.88 -20.08 22.50
N SER A 96 45.96 -18.78 22.79
CA SER A 96 47.02 -18.25 23.65
C SER A 96 46.50 -17.05 24.40
N SER A 97 46.54 -17.18 25.72
CA SER A 97 46.38 -16.12 26.71
C SER A 97 47.51 -15.08 26.59
N LYS A 98 47.15 -13.80 26.67
CA LYS A 98 47.78 -12.78 27.53
C LYS A 98 46.95 -11.50 27.49
#